data_AF-A0A1V5G3T3-F1
#
_entry.id   AF-A0A1V5G3T3-F1
#
_cell.length_a   1.000
_cell.length_b   1.000
_cell.length_c   1.000
_cell.angle_alpha   90.00
_cell.angle_beta   90.00
_cell.angle_gamma   90.00
#
_symmetry.space_group_name_H-M   'P 1'
#
loop_
_entity.id
_entity.type
_entity.pdbx_description
1 polymer ?
#
loop_
_entity_poly.entity_id
_entity_poly.type
_entity_poly.pdbx_seq_one_letter_code
_entity_poly.pdbx_strand_id
1 'polypeptide(L)' 'MLKEDLTKGQNCKNFQLHIVDEKQQMMKAITGTTIGNKRIISFPKTNVSKIVLTVTGQKAATSNSEIEAYLLDESLIEN' A
#
# COMPACT_ATOMS: atom_id res chain seq x y z
N MET A 1 5.18 -2.83 1.05
CA MET A 1 5.82 -2.13 -0.08
C MET A 1 4.96 -2.32 -1.33
N LEU A 2 4.82 -1.28 -2.14
CA LEU A 2 4.14 -1.31 -3.43
C LEU A 2 5.13 -0.90 -4.53
N LYS A 3 5.06 -1.53 -5.71
CA LYS A 3 5.80 -1.09 -6.91
C LYS A 3 4.91 -1.15 -8.15
N GLU A 4 4.94 -0.08 -8.94
CA GLU A 4 4.38 -0.11 -10.29
C GLU A 4 5.33 -0.85 -11.25
N ASP A 5 4.74 -1.45 -12.30
CA ASP A 5 5.48 -1.90 -13.46
C ASP A 5 5.83 -0.68 -14.33
N LEU A 6 7.01 -0.10 -14.10
CA LEU A 6 7.45 1.10 -14.79
C LEU A 6 7.68 0.90 -16.29
N THR A 7 7.77 -0.34 -16.79
CA THR A 7 7.80 -0.60 -18.23
C THR A 7 6.48 -0.19 -18.91
N LYS A 8 5.38 -0.13 -18.14
CA LYS A 8 4.06 0.36 -18.56
C LYS A 8 3.78 1.80 -18.12
N GLY A 9 4.81 2.49 -17.63
CA GLY A 9 4.75 3.86 -17.13
C GLY A 9 4.25 3.98 -15.69
N GLN A 10 4.41 5.18 -15.14
CA GLN A 10 3.90 5.54 -13.81
C GLN A 10 2.50 6.17 -13.95
N ASN A 11 1.49 5.38 -13.60
CA ASN A 11 0.09 5.67 -13.90
C ASN A 11 -0.73 6.01 -12.65
N CYS A 12 -0.39 5.46 -11.48
CA CYS A 12 -1.09 5.76 -10.24
C CYS A 12 -0.99 7.25 -9.86
N LYS A 13 -2.13 7.90 -9.64
CA LYS A 13 -2.23 9.29 -9.16
C LYS A 13 -2.72 9.37 -7.72
N ASN A 14 -3.64 8.49 -7.34
CA ASN A 14 -4.20 8.38 -6.00
C ASN A 14 -4.52 6.92 -5.70
N PHE A 15 -4.26 6.49 -4.48
CA PHE A 15 -4.65 5.17 -3.99
C PHE A 15 -5.07 5.23 -2.52
N GLN A 16 -5.75 4.18 -2.08
CA GLN A 16 -6.10 3.92 -0.70
C GLN A 16 -5.68 2.50 -0.33
N LEU A 17 -5.15 2.34 0.88
CA LEU A 17 -5.01 1.04 1.54
C LEU A 17 -6.07 0.92 2.62
N HIS A 18 -6.98 -0.04 2.47
CA HIS A 18 -7.89 -0.43 3.54
C HIS A 18 -7.29 -1.59 4.33
N ILE A 19 -7.13 -1.38 5.62
CA ILE A 19 -6.67 -2.38 6.58
C ILE A 19 -7.90 -3.03 7.19
N VAL A 20 -8.02 -4.35 7.06
CA VAL A 20 -9.19 -5.12 7.48
C VAL A 20 -8.76 -6.15 8.53
N ASP A 21 -9.53 -6.24 9.62
CA ASP A 21 -9.27 -7.19 10.71
C ASP A 21 -9.82 -8.59 10.42
N GLU A 22 -9.58 -9.52 11.35
CA GLU A 22 -10.07 -10.90 11.28
C GLU A 22 -11.61 -11.01 11.28
N LYS A 23 -12.31 -9.99 11.78
CA LYS A 23 -13.78 -9.90 11.80
C LYS A 23 -14.35 -9.26 10.51
N GLN A 24 -13.52 -9.06 9.49
CA GLN A 24 -13.88 -8.40 8.23
C GLN A 24 -14.29 -6.92 8.39
N GLN A 25 -13.89 -6.26 9.48
CA GLN A 25 -14.15 -4.84 9.71
C GLN A 25 -12.99 -3.99 9.21
N MET A 26 -13.31 -2.87 8.54
CA MET A 26 -12.30 -1.91 8.10
C MET A 26 -11.80 -1.12 9.32
N MET A 27 -10.53 -1.32 9.67
CA MET A 27 -9.89 -0.65 10.80
C MET A 27 -9.34 0.72 10.43
N LYS A 28 -8.78 0.84 9.22
CA LYS A 28 -8.07 2.04 8.78
C LYS A 28 -8.08 2.18 7.27
N ALA A 29 -8.16 3.42 6.81
CA ALA A 29 -7.87 3.80 5.44
C ALA A 29 -6.61 4.68 5.41
N ILE A 30 -5.59 4.28 4.65
CA ILE A 30 -4.39 5.07 4.42
C ILE A 30 -4.43 5.57 2.98
N THR A 31 -4.41 6.89 2.80
CA THR A 31 -4.40 7.50 1.47
C THR A 31 -2.97 7.74 1.00
N GLY A 32 -2.76 7.64 -0.31
CA GLY A 32 -1.51 7.99 -0.96
C GLY A 32 -1.74 8.51 -2.38
N THR A 33 -0.69 9.06 -2.97
CA THR A 33 -0.75 9.63 -4.33
C THR A 33 -0.11 8.66 -5.34
N THR A 34 1.19 8.80 -5.56
CA THR A 34 1.94 7.99 -6.51
C THR A 34 2.50 6.73 -5.85
N ILE A 35 2.59 5.63 -6.60
CA ILE A 35 3.31 4.42 -6.20
C ILE A 35 4.72 4.45 -6.81
N GLY A 36 4.82 4.56 -8.14
CA GLY A 36 6.10 4.66 -8.86
C GLY A 36 7.00 3.45 -8.67
N ASN A 37 8.33 3.67 -8.71
CA ASN A 37 9.32 2.59 -8.61
C ASN A 37 9.22 1.82 -7.28
N LYS A 38 8.92 2.51 -6.19
CA LYS A 38 8.78 1.94 -4.84
C LYS A 38 8.05 2.90 -3.93
N ARG A 39 7.04 2.39 -3.23
CA ARG A 39 6.36 3.08 -2.14
C ARG A 39 6.37 2.21 -0.89
N ILE A 40 6.94 2.72 0.19
CA ILE A 40 6.90 2.11 1.52
C ILE A 40 5.87 2.88 2.34
N ILE A 41 4.99 2.14 3.01
CA ILE A 41 3.93 2.68 3.86
C ILE A 41 4.04 1.91 5.16
N SER A 42 4.43 2.60 6.21
CA SER A 42 4.45 2.08 7.58
C SER A 42 3.22 2.57 8.33
N PHE A 43 2.73 1.75 9.25
CA PHE A 43 1.67 2.06 10.18
C PHE A 43 1.90 1.26 11.47
N PRO A 44 1.30 1.67 12.60
CA PRO A 44 1.46 0.95 13.86
C PRO A 44 1.14 -0.54 13.70
N LYS A 45 1.89 -1.38 14.43
CA LYS A 45 1.69 -2.83 14.46
C LYS A 45 0.22 -3.15 14.79
N THR A 46 -0.40 -3.95 13.94
CA THR A 46 -1.79 -4.40 14.14
C THR A 46 -1.97 -5.79 13.56
N ASN A 47 -2.85 -6.58 14.17
CA ASN A 47 -3.33 -7.82 13.57
C ASN A 47 -4.28 -7.47 12.42
N VAL A 48 -4.08 -8.11 11.27
CA VAL A 48 -4.84 -7.84 10.04
C VAL A 48 -5.12 -9.16 9.35
N SER A 49 -6.30 -9.29 8.74
CA SER A 49 -6.62 -10.42 7.86
C SER A 49 -6.35 -10.10 6.40
N LYS A 50 -6.55 -8.82 6.03
CA LYS A 50 -6.44 -8.37 4.64
C LYS A 50 -6.01 -6.91 4.58
N ILE A 51 -5.20 -6.62 3.56
CA ILE A 51 -4.90 -5.26 3.11
C ILE A 51 -5.44 -5.13 1.69
N VAL A 52 -6.29 -4.14 1.44
CA VAL A 52 -6.88 -3.88 0.12
C VAL A 52 -6.27 -2.62 -0.46
N LEU A 53 -5.53 -2.75 -1.56
CA LEU A 53 -5.10 -1.62 -2.37
C LEU A 53 -6.19 -1.27 -3.38
N THR A 54 -6.69 -0.04 -3.29
CA THR A 54 -7.62 0.55 -4.27
C THR A 54 -6.94 1.72 -4.95
N VAL A 55 -6.77 1.66 -6.27
CA VAL A 55 -6.36 2.83 -7.06
C VAL A 55 -7.58 3.70 -7.29
N THR A 56 -7.59 4.91 -6.72
CA THR A 56 -8.72 5.85 -6.77
C THR A 56 -8.54 6.93 -7.83
N GLY A 57 -7.33 7.08 -8.39
CA GLY A 57 -7.05 7.95 -9.52
C GLY A 57 -5.84 7.46 -10.31
N GLN A 58 -5.92 7.49 -11.64
CA GLN A 58 -4.84 7.00 -12.51
C GLN A 58 -4.85 7.69 -13.88
N LYS A 59 -3.66 7.82 -14.51
CA LYS A 59 -3.52 8.35 -15.87
C LYS A 59 -3.95 7.35 -16.95
N ALA A 60 -3.63 6.08 -16.70
CA ALA A 60 -3.94 4.90 -17.49
C ALA A 60 -4.09 3.72 -16.52
N ALA A 61 -4.33 2.50 -17.01
CA ALA A 61 -4.41 1.33 -16.14
C ALA A 61 -3.12 1.16 -15.31
N THR A 62 -3.26 1.23 -13.99
CA THR A 62 -2.15 1.03 -13.06
C THR A 62 -1.79 -0.45 -13.01
N SER A 63 -0.55 -0.77 -13.38
CA SER A 63 0.01 -2.12 -13.29
C SER A 63 1.00 -2.16 -12.14
N ASN A 64 0.82 -3.07 -11.19
CA ASN A 64 1.79 -3.29 -10.12
C ASN A 64 2.68 -4.49 -10.49
N SER A 65 3.99 -4.33 -10.32
CA SER A 65 4.97 -5.40 -10.48
C SER A 65 5.10 -6.23 -9.20
N GLU A 66 5.03 -5.58 -8.03
CA GLU A 66 5.21 -6.21 -6.73
C GLU A 66 4.33 -5.55 -5.65
N ILE A 67 3.79 -6.39 -4.75
CA ILE A 67 3.09 -5.99 -3.54
C ILE A 67 3.54 -6.90 -2.40
N GLU A 68 4.06 -6.30 -1.33
CA GLU A 68 4.66 -7.03 -0.21
C GLU A 68 4.22 -6.43 1.13
N ALA A 69 4.09 -7.26 2.16
CA ALA A 69 3.79 -6.83 3.52
C ALA A 69 4.85 -7.38 4.49
N TYR A 70 5.23 -6.57 5.47
CA TYR A 70 6.31 -6.87 6.40
C TYR A 70 5.89 -6.48 7.82
N LEU A 71 6.28 -7.29 8.79
CA LEU A 71 6.32 -6.89 10.19
C LEU A 71 7.72 -6.36 10.47
N LEU A 72 7.85 -5.06 10.71
CA LEU A 72 9.13 -4.45 11.08
C LEU A 72 9.41 -4.74 12.56
N ASP A 73 10.67 -5.03 12.86
CA ASP A 73 11.16 -5.07 14.23
C ASP A 73 11.17 -3.65 14.80
N GLU A 74 10.60 -3.47 15.99
CA GLU A 74 10.50 -2.16 16.66
C GLU A 74 11.89 -1.57 16.96
N SER A 75 12.94 -2.41 17.06
CA SER A 75 14.33 -1.97 17.22
C SER A 75 14.94 -1.28 15.99
N LEU A 76 14.27 -1.34 14.82
CA LEU A 76 14.75 -0.77 13.55
C LEU A 76 14.09 0.56 13.19
N ILE A 77 13.24 1.11 14.06
CA ILE A 77 12.53 2.38 13.83
C ILE A 77 13.38 3.53 14.41
N GLU A 78 13.80 4.48 13.58
CA GLU A 78 14.48 5.70 14.06
C GLU A 78 13.51 6.55 14.90
N ASN A 79 13.97 6.95 16.10
CA ASN A 79 13.23 7.81 17.04
C ASN A 79 13.18 9.27 16.60
#